data_AF-A0A238K4P9-F1
#
_entry.id   AF-A0A238K4P9-F1
#
_cell.length_a   1.000
_cell.length_b   1.000
_cell.length_c   1.000
_cell.angle_alpha   90.00
_cell.angle_beta   90.00
_cell.angle_gamma   90.00
#
_symmetry.space_group_name_H-M   'P 1'
#
loop_
_entity.id
_entity.type
_entity.pdbx_description
1 polymer ?
#
loop_
_entity_poly.entity_id
_entity_poly.type
_entity_poly.pdbx_seq_one_letter_code
_entity_poly.pdbx_strand_id
1 'polypeptide(L)'
;MAGIGHNSGRVDEPGKSWRTHVWAKARRQLMPTLPIEVVRRRVARAKELGLPYQTYAGLRASSGDDLIGFMFSNNALDVLRRSDKVAAGKAAKIAALKDVRTIGLAQAPTTPSQLTPPLQTAYSAPKPLAPWVKKRDHMCEIFAKIGRPSSRFVLICDTAMEREWVEAGRMAGALPAETFFEVSQ
;
A
#
# COMPACT_ATOMS: atom_id res chain seq x y z
N MET A 1 -34.64 18.68 12.71
CA MET A 1 -33.38 19.24 13.23
C MET A 1 -32.23 18.69 12.39
N ALA A 2 -31.51 19.54 11.66
CA ALA A 2 -30.36 19.13 10.87
C ALA A 2 -29.17 18.86 11.80
N GLY A 3 -28.78 17.58 11.90
CA GLY A 3 -27.70 17.13 12.77
C GLY A 3 -26.32 17.61 12.31
N ILE A 4 -25.43 17.77 13.29
CA ILE A 4 -24.04 18.21 13.17
C ILE A 4 -23.28 17.43 12.07
N GLY A 5 -22.73 18.17 11.11
CA GLY A 5 -21.47 17.91 10.39
C GLY A 5 -21.23 16.51 9.80
N HIS A 6 -21.76 16.24 8.61
CA HIS A 6 -21.26 15.14 7.76
C HIS A 6 -20.12 15.64 6.88
N ASN A 7 -18.87 15.50 7.34
CA ASN A 7 -17.67 15.90 6.58
C ASN A 7 -17.30 14.89 5.47
N SER A 8 -18.29 14.15 4.97
CA SER A 8 -18.09 13.02 4.05
C SER A 8 -17.96 13.45 2.58
N GLY A 9 -18.15 14.74 2.25
CA GLY A 9 -18.13 15.25 0.87
C GLY A 9 -19.22 14.66 -0.05
N ARG A 10 -20.07 13.79 0.49
CA ARG A 10 -21.13 13.03 -0.18
C ARG A 10 -22.46 13.78 -0.25
N VAL A 11 -22.54 14.97 0.31
CA VAL A 11 -23.71 15.83 0.21
C VAL A 11 -23.61 16.62 -1.10
N ASP A 12 -24.64 16.54 -1.94
CA ASP A 12 -24.81 17.42 -3.09
C ASP A 12 -25.57 18.66 -2.65
N GLU A 13 -24.80 19.59 -2.08
CA GLU A 13 -25.29 20.92 -1.76
C GLU A 13 -25.39 21.79 -3.04
N PRO A 14 -26.41 22.66 -3.12
CA PRO A 14 -26.46 23.68 -4.17
C PRO A 14 -25.13 24.45 -4.29
N GLY A 15 -24.68 24.69 -5.53
CA GLY A 15 -23.46 25.43 -5.81
C GLY A 15 -22.13 24.70 -5.55
N LYS A 16 -22.15 23.39 -5.27
CA LYS A 16 -20.93 22.55 -5.11
C LYS A 16 -20.01 22.63 -6.34
N SER A 17 -20.55 22.50 -7.54
CA SER A 17 -19.78 22.55 -8.79
C SER A 17 -19.02 23.86 -8.96
N TRP A 18 -19.68 25.00 -8.68
CA TRP A 18 -19.07 26.32 -8.75
C TRP A 18 -17.98 26.50 -7.68
N ARG A 19 -18.24 26.08 -6.44
CA ARG A 19 -17.25 26.11 -5.35
C ARG A 19 -16.02 25.26 -5.69
N THR A 20 -16.20 24.05 -6.21
CA THR A 20 -15.10 23.18 -6.66
C THR A 20 -14.31 23.82 -7.79
N HIS A 21 -14.98 24.45 -8.76
CA HIS A 21 -14.31 25.15 -9.86
C HIS A 21 -13.44 26.32 -9.36
N VAL A 22 -14.02 27.22 -8.56
CA VAL A 22 -13.32 28.39 -8.01
C VAL A 22 -12.16 27.95 -7.10
N TRP A 23 -12.36 26.95 -6.25
CA TRP A 23 -11.30 26.39 -5.41
C TRP A 23 -10.17 25.81 -6.25
N ALA A 24 -10.47 25.00 -7.28
CA ALA A 24 -9.47 24.40 -8.15
C ALA A 24 -8.69 25.44 -8.96
N LYS A 25 -9.33 26.55 -9.35
CA LYS A 25 -8.68 27.69 -10.01
C LYS A 25 -7.74 28.43 -9.04
N ALA A 26 -8.22 28.81 -7.86
CA ALA A 26 -7.42 29.49 -6.85
C ALA A 26 -6.23 28.64 -6.38
N ARG A 27 -6.44 27.32 -6.18
CA ARG A 27 -5.39 26.35 -5.83
C ARG A 27 -4.27 26.34 -6.87
N ARG A 28 -4.62 26.28 -8.17
CA ARG A 28 -3.65 26.27 -9.27
C ARG A 28 -2.87 27.59 -9.36
N GLN A 29 -3.53 28.72 -9.15
CA GLN A 29 -2.89 30.03 -9.16
C GLN A 29 -1.94 30.22 -7.97
N LEU A 30 -2.33 29.75 -6.79
CA LEU A 30 -1.54 29.87 -5.57
C LEU A 30 -0.31 28.96 -5.57
N MET A 31 -0.41 27.75 -6.15
CA MET A 31 0.64 26.74 -6.10
C MET A 31 0.92 26.16 -7.50
N PRO A 32 1.56 26.95 -8.40
CA PRO A 32 1.94 26.46 -9.73
C PRO A 32 3.00 25.35 -9.65
N THR A 33 3.89 25.42 -8.65
CA THR A 33 4.85 24.39 -8.31
C THR A 33 4.71 24.01 -6.84
N LEU A 34 5.11 22.78 -6.51
CA LEU A 34 5.08 22.34 -5.12
C LEU A 34 6.23 23.00 -4.33
N PRO A 35 5.97 23.60 -3.17
CA PRO A 35 7.02 24.19 -2.34
C PRO A 35 8.12 23.19 -2.02
N ILE A 36 9.37 23.66 -2.00
CA ILE A 36 10.56 22.81 -1.88
C ILE A 36 10.57 22.03 -0.56
N GLU A 37 10.01 22.58 0.52
CA GLU A 37 9.89 21.92 1.82
C GLU A 37 8.98 20.69 1.74
N VAL A 38 7.90 20.77 0.94
CA VAL A 38 6.99 19.64 0.73
C VAL A 38 7.68 18.56 -0.11
N VAL A 39 8.46 18.96 -1.13
CA VAL A 39 9.27 18.01 -1.92
C VAL A 39 10.30 17.33 -1.02
N ARG A 40 11.03 18.09 -0.19
CA ARG A 40 12.02 17.55 0.77
C ARG A 40 11.39 16.54 1.73
N ARG A 41 10.20 16.83 2.28
CA ARG A 41 9.46 15.89 3.13
C ARG A 41 9.07 14.60 2.39
N ARG A 42 8.59 14.72 1.15
CA ARG A 42 8.25 13.55 0.32
C ARG A 42 9.47 12.70 -0.04
N VAL A 43 10.61 13.34 -0.34
CA VAL A 43 11.87 12.65 -0.59
C VAL A 43 12.36 11.95 0.67
N ALA A 44 12.33 12.61 1.83
CA ALA A 44 12.66 11.98 3.11
C ALA A 44 11.75 10.78 3.40
N ARG A 45 10.45 10.93 3.19
CA ARG A 45 9.49 9.83 3.36
C ARG A 45 9.74 8.67 2.40
N ALA A 46 10.05 8.94 1.13
CA ALA A 46 10.41 7.90 0.18
C ALA A 46 11.66 7.12 0.65
N LYS A 47 12.67 7.82 1.20
CA LYS A 47 13.86 7.18 1.79
C LYS A 47 13.53 6.31 3.00
N GLU A 48 12.69 6.78 3.92
CA GLU A 48 12.21 6.00 5.08
C GLU A 48 11.48 4.71 4.67
N LEU A 49 10.76 4.77 3.55
CA LEU A 49 10.05 3.64 2.95
C LEU A 49 10.93 2.75 2.07
N GLY A 50 12.21 3.09 1.90
CA GLY A 50 13.15 2.34 1.04
C GLY A 50 12.79 2.38 -0.45
N LEU A 51 12.07 3.41 -0.91
CA LEU A 51 11.61 3.53 -2.30
C LEU A 51 12.35 4.64 -3.06
N PRO A 52 12.59 4.47 -4.38
CA PRO A 52 12.89 5.60 -5.25
C PRO A 52 11.77 6.64 -5.18
N TYR A 53 12.15 7.92 -5.18
CA TYR A 53 11.17 9.02 -5.10
C TYR A 53 10.12 8.95 -6.21
N GLN A 54 10.51 8.59 -7.44
CA GLN A 54 9.58 8.47 -8.56
C GLN A 54 8.51 7.42 -8.31
N THR A 55 8.89 6.23 -7.80
CA THR A 55 7.97 5.16 -7.43
C THR A 55 7.00 5.60 -6.34
N TYR A 56 7.53 6.21 -5.27
CA TYR A 56 6.71 6.76 -4.17
C TYR A 56 5.72 7.83 -4.66
N ALA A 57 6.19 8.78 -5.47
CA ALA A 57 5.37 9.86 -5.99
C ALA A 57 4.25 9.34 -6.91
N GLY A 58 4.55 8.33 -7.74
CA GLY A 58 3.56 7.66 -8.61
C GLY A 58 2.46 6.97 -7.80
N LEU A 59 2.83 6.16 -6.81
CA LEU A 59 1.86 5.47 -5.94
C LEU A 59 0.99 6.45 -5.12
N ARG A 60 1.59 7.55 -4.65
CA ARG A 60 0.85 8.61 -3.93
C ARG A 60 -0.08 9.40 -4.86
N ALA A 61 0.29 9.57 -6.13
CA ALA A 61 -0.55 10.23 -7.11
C ALA A 61 -1.76 9.37 -7.51
N SER A 62 -1.59 8.04 -7.60
CA SER A 62 -2.69 7.12 -7.92
C SER A 62 -3.64 6.89 -6.74
N SER A 63 -3.12 6.76 -5.52
CA SER A 63 -3.94 6.52 -4.33
C SER A 63 -4.58 7.79 -3.75
N GLY A 64 -3.96 8.95 -3.96
CA GLY A 64 -4.32 10.21 -3.31
C GLY A 64 -3.86 10.32 -1.84
N ASP A 65 -3.28 9.28 -1.28
CA ASP A 65 -2.88 9.15 0.12
C ASP A 65 -1.38 8.89 0.27
N ASP A 66 -0.82 9.23 1.44
CA ASP A 66 0.52 8.80 1.80
C ASP A 66 0.56 7.32 2.22
N LEU A 67 1.67 6.63 1.93
CA LEU A 67 1.82 5.21 2.18
C LEU A 67 2.13 4.93 3.67
N ILE A 68 1.47 3.92 4.23
CA ILE A 68 1.60 3.54 5.65
C ILE A 68 2.03 2.09 5.84
N GLY A 69 2.02 1.29 4.79
CA GLY A 69 2.32 -0.13 4.89
C GLY A 69 2.66 -0.81 3.58
N PHE A 70 3.36 -1.93 3.72
CA PHE A 70 3.66 -2.88 2.66
C PHE A 70 3.06 -4.23 3.02
N MET A 71 2.46 -4.87 2.03
CA MET A 71 2.11 -6.29 2.08
C MET A 71 3.11 -7.04 1.21
N PHE A 72 3.70 -8.11 1.72
CA PHE A 72 4.66 -8.95 1.02
C PHE A 72 4.03 -10.31 0.77
N SER A 73 3.96 -10.72 -0.49
CA SER A 73 3.70 -12.12 -0.81
C SER A 73 4.85 -13.02 -0.38
N ASN A 74 4.57 -14.29 -0.10
CA ASN A 74 5.63 -15.27 0.15
C ASN A 74 6.54 -15.46 -1.07
N ASN A 75 6.00 -15.31 -2.30
CA ASN A 75 6.79 -15.34 -3.54
C ASN A 75 7.82 -14.19 -3.57
N ALA A 76 7.40 -12.96 -3.26
CA ALA A 76 8.31 -11.81 -3.20
C ALA A 76 9.43 -11.94 -2.16
N LEU A 77 9.27 -12.83 -1.18
CA LEU A 77 10.25 -13.11 -0.14
C LEU A 77 11.08 -14.36 -0.42
N ASP A 78 10.90 -15.00 -1.57
CA ASP A 78 11.49 -16.28 -1.97
C ASP A 78 11.16 -17.44 -0.99
N VAL A 79 10.03 -17.36 -0.29
CA VAL A 79 9.57 -18.39 0.67
C VAL A 79 8.53 -19.28 -0.02
N LEU A 80 9.02 -20.27 -0.76
CA LEU A 80 8.20 -21.15 -1.61
C LEU A 80 7.91 -22.50 -0.95
N ARG A 81 8.84 -23.00 -0.14
CA ARG A 81 8.77 -24.31 0.51
C ARG A 81 8.64 -24.14 2.03
N ARG A 82 8.17 -25.20 2.69
CA ARG A 82 7.96 -25.18 4.16
C ARG A 82 9.25 -24.99 4.98
N SER A 83 10.40 -25.32 4.40
CA SER A 83 11.72 -25.14 5.03
C SER A 83 12.31 -23.75 4.81
N ASP A 84 11.77 -23.00 3.84
CA ASP A 84 12.37 -21.75 3.42
C ASP A 84 12.13 -20.66 4.47
N LYS A 85 13.09 -19.74 4.56
CA LYS A 85 13.01 -18.56 5.41
C LYS A 85 13.37 -17.34 4.58
N VAL A 86 12.90 -16.18 5.00
CA VAL A 86 13.24 -14.91 4.34
C VAL A 86 14.76 -14.73 4.36
N ALA A 87 15.35 -14.52 3.18
CA ALA A 87 16.79 -14.31 3.04
C ALA A 87 17.27 -13.10 3.86
N ALA A 88 18.47 -13.19 4.43
CA ALA A 88 19.00 -12.20 5.37
C ALA A 88 19.05 -10.77 4.77
N GLY A 89 19.37 -10.63 3.49
CA GLY A 89 19.37 -9.33 2.80
C GLY A 89 17.98 -8.69 2.71
N LYS A 90 16.96 -9.47 2.31
CA LYS A 90 15.56 -9.02 2.28
C LYS A 90 15.08 -8.66 3.70
N ALA A 91 15.43 -9.49 4.69
CA ALA A 91 15.11 -9.23 6.09
C ALA A 91 15.76 -7.96 6.64
N ALA A 92 17.03 -7.70 6.33
CA ALA A 92 17.73 -6.48 6.73
C ALA A 92 17.07 -5.24 6.12
N LYS A 93 16.69 -5.30 4.84
CA LYS A 93 15.98 -4.19 4.18
C LYS A 93 14.62 -3.92 4.80
N ILE A 94 13.84 -4.96 5.11
CA ILE A 94 12.56 -4.83 5.80
C ILE A 94 12.73 -4.21 7.20
N ALA A 95 13.78 -4.62 7.92
CA ALA A 95 14.09 -4.09 9.26
C ALA A 95 14.55 -2.62 9.24
N ALA A 96 15.12 -2.15 8.12
CA ALA A 96 15.57 -0.76 7.96
C ALA A 96 14.43 0.24 7.72
N LEU A 97 13.22 -0.23 7.41
CA LEU A 97 12.07 0.63 7.12
C LEU A 97 11.59 1.36 8.37
N LYS A 98 11.15 2.61 8.22
CA LYS A 98 10.71 3.47 9.34
C LYS A 98 9.25 3.85 9.25
N ASP A 99 8.55 3.79 10.39
CA ASP A 99 7.15 4.17 10.54
C ASP A 99 6.24 3.56 9.45
N VAL A 100 6.43 2.27 9.21
CA VAL A 100 5.68 1.50 8.21
C VAL A 100 5.22 0.16 8.79
N ARG A 101 4.05 -0.28 8.37
CA ARG A 101 3.52 -1.62 8.65
C ARG A 101 4.08 -2.61 7.64
N THR A 102 4.57 -3.75 8.10
CA THR A 102 5.05 -4.83 7.22
C THR A 102 4.22 -6.08 7.47
N ILE A 103 3.48 -6.50 6.44
CA ILE A 103 2.48 -7.57 6.55
C ILE A 103 2.78 -8.67 5.55
N GLY A 104 2.79 -9.91 5.98
CA GLY A 104 2.94 -11.08 5.10
C GLY A 104 1.62 -11.61 4.58
N LEU A 105 1.62 -12.06 3.34
CA LEU A 105 0.55 -12.85 2.73
C LEU A 105 1.12 -14.21 2.32
N ALA A 106 0.85 -15.22 3.14
CA ALA A 106 1.35 -16.58 2.94
C ALA A 106 0.36 -17.41 2.11
N GLN A 107 0.74 -17.76 0.90
CA GLN A 107 0.00 -18.73 0.09
C GLN A 107 0.47 -20.16 0.38
N ALA A 108 -0.46 -21.12 0.45
CA ALA A 108 -0.13 -22.52 0.69
C ALA A 108 0.88 -23.03 -0.38
N PRO A 109 1.86 -23.88 -0.01
CA PRO A 109 2.00 -24.60 1.27
C PRO A 109 2.65 -23.81 2.41
N THR A 110 3.04 -22.55 2.17
CA THR A 110 3.66 -21.66 3.16
C THR A 110 2.63 -21.20 4.19
N THR A 111 3.04 -21.11 5.45
CA THR A 111 2.20 -20.65 6.57
C THR A 111 2.59 -19.23 6.99
N PRO A 112 1.65 -18.43 7.57
CA PRO A 112 1.97 -17.07 8.01
C PRO A 112 3.15 -16.98 8.98
N SER A 113 3.30 -17.98 9.85
CA SER A 113 4.41 -18.07 10.81
C SER A 113 5.80 -18.13 10.16
N GLN A 114 5.92 -18.54 8.89
CA GLN A 114 7.20 -18.58 8.18
C GLN A 114 7.66 -17.21 7.69
N LEU A 115 6.75 -16.24 7.60
CA LEU A 115 7.06 -14.88 7.16
C LEU A 115 7.39 -13.95 8.34
N THR A 116 7.19 -14.43 9.57
CA THR A 116 7.40 -13.67 10.81
C THR A 116 8.42 -14.38 11.70
N PRO A 117 9.52 -13.73 12.13
CA PRO A 117 10.12 -12.49 11.59
C PRO A 117 10.66 -12.67 10.15
N PRO A 118 10.90 -11.60 9.36
CA PRO A 118 11.10 -10.19 9.74
C PRO A 118 9.85 -9.29 9.65
N LEU A 119 8.73 -9.80 9.15
CA LEU A 119 7.49 -9.01 9.07
C LEU A 119 6.86 -8.85 10.46
N GLN A 120 6.15 -7.74 10.67
CA GLN A 120 5.46 -7.47 11.94
C GLN A 120 4.30 -8.44 12.18
N THR A 121 3.59 -8.80 11.11
CA THR A 121 2.48 -9.76 11.15
C THR A 121 2.32 -10.44 9.81
N ALA A 122 1.60 -11.56 9.76
CA ALA A 122 1.29 -12.25 8.52
C ALA A 122 -0.09 -12.91 8.59
N TYR A 123 -0.73 -13.02 7.43
CA TYR A 123 -2.02 -13.67 7.24
C TYR A 123 -1.92 -14.68 6.11
N SER A 124 -2.86 -15.62 6.07
CA SER A 124 -3.02 -16.50 4.92
C SER A 124 -3.49 -15.68 3.73
N ALA A 125 -2.88 -15.89 2.56
CA ALA A 125 -3.29 -15.28 1.31
C ALA A 125 -4.57 -15.92 0.76
N PRO A 126 -5.30 -15.23 -0.15
CA PRO A 126 -6.38 -15.86 -0.90
C PRO A 126 -5.90 -17.11 -1.67
N LYS A 127 -6.77 -18.10 -1.82
CA LYS A 127 -6.46 -19.29 -2.63
C LYS A 127 -6.20 -18.88 -4.10
N PRO A 128 -5.16 -19.42 -4.78
CA PRO A 128 -4.71 -18.93 -6.09
C PRO A 128 -5.83 -18.85 -7.14
N LEU A 129 -6.68 -19.89 -7.19
CA LEU A 129 -7.77 -20.04 -8.16
C LEU A 129 -9.16 -19.79 -7.56
N ALA A 130 -9.25 -19.14 -6.39
CA ALA A 130 -10.56 -18.77 -5.86
C ALA A 130 -11.26 -17.75 -6.77
N PRO A 131 -12.61 -17.77 -6.85
CA PRO A 131 -13.37 -16.73 -7.53
C PRO A 131 -13.02 -15.34 -6.98
N TRP A 132 -13.05 -14.33 -7.84
CA TRP A 132 -12.66 -12.96 -7.48
C TRP A 132 -13.42 -12.42 -6.26
N VAL A 133 -14.73 -12.69 -6.14
CA VAL A 133 -15.54 -12.27 -4.98
C VAL A 133 -14.97 -12.83 -3.68
N LYS A 134 -14.51 -14.10 -3.67
CA LYS A 134 -13.89 -14.71 -2.50
C LYS A 134 -12.52 -14.11 -2.20
N LYS A 135 -11.73 -13.75 -3.22
CA LYS A 135 -10.47 -13.02 -3.03
C LYS A 135 -10.72 -11.65 -2.39
N ARG A 136 -11.72 -10.92 -2.88
CA ARG A 136 -12.15 -9.61 -2.35
C ARG A 136 -12.59 -9.72 -0.89
N ASP A 137 -13.52 -10.62 -0.59
CA ASP A 137 -14.05 -10.80 0.76
C ASP A 137 -12.91 -11.14 1.74
N HIS A 138 -12.00 -12.04 1.34
CA HIS A 138 -10.81 -12.39 2.11
C HIS A 138 -9.87 -11.18 2.36
N MET A 139 -9.59 -10.37 1.34
CA MET A 139 -8.78 -9.16 1.52
C MET A 139 -9.48 -8.13 2.42
N CYS A 140 -10.82 -7.98 2.30
CA CYS A 140 -11.61 -7.13 3.19
C CYS A 140 -11.51 -7.58 4.65
N GLU A 141 -11.58 -8.89 4.91
CA GLU A 141 -11.41 -9.44 6.26
C GLU A 141 -10.01 -9.16 6.84
N ILE A 142 -8.96 -9.28 6.03
CA ILE A 142 -7.59 -8.93 6.44
C ILE A 142 -7.52 -7.44 6.80
N PHE A 143 -8.01 -6.55 5.94
CA PHE A 143 -7.97 -5.10 6.21
C PHE A 143 -8.86 -4.67 7.37
N ALA A 144 -9.97 -5.35 7.62
CA ALA A 144 -10.80 -5.14 8.81
C ALA A 144 -10.01 -5.44 10.10
N LYS A 145 -9.19 -6.51 10.10
CA LYS A 145 -8.30 -6.85 11.23
C LYS A 145 -7.15 -5.85 11.38
N ILE A 146 -6.59 -5.35 10.27
CA ILE A 146 -5.53 -4.34 10.29
C ILE A 146 -6.05 -2.99 10.83
N GLY A 147 -7.32 -2.67 10.58
CA GLY A 147 -7.95 -1.44 11.06
C GLY A 147 -7.41 -0.17 10.39
N ARG A 148 -6.87 -0.28 9.17
CA ARG A 148 -6.31 0.83 8.39
C ARG A 148 -6.82 0.80 6.94
N PRO A 149 -6.91 1.96 6.27
CA PRO A 149 -7.36 2.01 4.87
C PRO A 149 -6.41 1.23 3.95
N SER A 150 -6.98 0.33 3.15
CA SER A 150 -6.22 -0.49 2.21
C SER A 150 -5.54 0.32 1.11
N SER A 151 -6.13 1.45 0.72
CA SER A 151 -5.60 2.41 -0.26
C SER A 151 -4.22 2.99 0.11
N ARG A 152 -3.74 2.74 1.34
CA ARG A 152 -2.45 3.20 1.86
C ARG A 152 -1.40 2.09 1.96
N PHE A 153 -1.75 0.89 1.48
CA PHE A 153 -0.85 -0.26 1.42
C PHE A 153 -0.44 -0.55 -0.03
N VAL A 154 0.81 -0.97 -0.20
CA VAL A 154 1.35 -1.43 -1.49
C VAL A 154 1.66 -2.92 -1.38
N LEU A 155 1.30 -3.68 -2.41
CA LEU A 155 1.64 -5.10 -2.51
C LEU A 155 3.00 -5.28 -3.18
N ILE A 156 3.89 -6.05 -2.55
CA ILE A 156 5.14 -6.52 -3.14
C ILE A 156 4.92 -7.97 -3.60
N CYS A 157 4.95 -8.19 -4.92
CA CYS A 157 4.60 -9.47 -5.53
C CYS A 157 5.29 -9.69 -6.87
N ASP A 158 5.49 -10.97 -7.23
CA ASP A 158 6.20 -11.35 -8.47
C ASP A 158 5.29 -11.98 -9.53
N THR A 159 4.07 -12.40 -9.16
CA THR A 159 3.15 -13.03 -10.10
C THR A 159 1.99 -12.12 -10.50
N ALA A 160 1.45 -12.32 -11.71
CA ALA A 160 0.27 -11.60 -12.17
C ALA A 160 -0.98 -11.93 -11.32
N MET A 161 -1.09 -13.18 -10.84
CA MET A 161 -2.22 -13.62 -10.00
C MET A 161 -2.27 -12.89 -8.65
N GLU A 162 -1.12 -12.54 -8.08
CA GLU A 162 -1.04 -11.75 -6.84
C GLU A 162 -1.47 -10.31 -7.07
N ARG A 163 -1.23 -9.74 -8.25
CA ARG A 163 -1.65 -8.36 -8.57
C ARG A 163 -3.16 -8.19 -8.50
N GLU A 164 -3.94 -9.24 -8.76
CA GLU A 164 -5.40 -9.21 -8.57
C GLU A 164 -5.80 -8.86 -7.12
N TRP A 165 -4.94 -9.13 -6.14
CA TRP A 165 -5.21 -8.80 -4.73
C TRP A 165 -5.22 -7.29 -4.49
N VAL A 166 -4.48 -6.51 -5.30
CA VAL A 166 -4.49 -5.05 -5.23
C VAL A 166 -5.87 -4.52 -5.58
N GLU A 167 -6.47 -5.01 -6.66
CA GLU A 167 -7.81 -4.62 -7.08
C GLU A 167 -8.88 -5.13 -6.10
N ALA A 168 -8.76 -6.40 -5.70
CA ALA A 168 -9.68 -7.03 -4.75
C ALA A 168 -9.65 -6.32 -3.38
N GLY A 169 -8.48 -5.87 -2.93
CA GLY A 169 -8.29 -5.14 -1.68
C GLY A 169 -8.42 -3.61 -1.80
N ARG A 170 -8.54 -3.05 -3.00
CA ARG A 170 -8.49 -1.59 -3.27
C ARG A 170 -7.22 -0.93 -2.71
N MET A 171 -6.08 -1.58 -2.93
CA MET A 171 -4.77 -1.13 -2.46
C MET A 171 -4.20 0.02 -3.31
N ALA A 172 -3.11 0.64 -2.85
CA ALA A 172 -2.45 1.75 -3.57
C ALA A 172 -1.85 1.31 -4.93
N GLY A 173 -1.37 0.06 -4.99
CA GLY A 173 -0.72 -0.50 -6.17
C GLY A 173 0.08 -1.77 -5.84
N ALA A 174 0.71 -2.33 -6.87
CA ALA A 174 1.69 -3.40 -6.76
C ALA A 174 3.08 -2.91 -7.17
N LEU A 175 4.12 -3.49 -6.59
CA LEU A 175 5.51 -3.32 -6.98
C LEU A 175 6.18 -4.69 -7.11
N PRO A 176 6.98 -4.95 -8.16
CA PRO A 176 7.78 -6.17 -8.25
C PRO A 176 8.76 -6.30 -7.08
N ALA A 177 9.06 -7.52 -6.65
CA ALA A 177 10.02 -7.73 -5.56
C ALA A 177 11.42 -7.28 -5.97
N GLU A 178 11.82 -7.53 -7.21
CA GLU A 178 13.07 -7.04 -7.80
C GLU A 178 13.21 -5.52 -7.62
N THR A 179 12.21 -4.74 -8.07
CA THR A 179 12.21 -3.28 -7.91
C THR A 179 12.21 -2.85 -6.45
N PHE A 180 11.51 -3.56 -5.56
CA PHE A 180 11.52 -3.20 -4.14
C PHE A 180 12.86 -3.51 -3.49
N PHE A 181 13.45 -4.69 -3.74
CA PHE A 181 14.62 -5.18 -3.00
C PHE A 181 15.96 -4.78 -3.62
N GLU A 182 16.08 -4.69 -4.95
CA GLU A 182 17.33 -4.37 -5.64
C GLU A 182 17.67 -2.87 -5.67
N VAL A 183 16.72 -2.00 -5.35
CA VAL A 183 17.00 -0.59 -5.08
C VAL A 183 17.77 -0.49 -3.76
N SER A 184 19.05 -0.80 -3.80
CA SER A 184 20.01 -0.37 -2.78
C SER A 184 20.32 1.10 -3.05
N GLN A 185 20.09 1.94 -2.05
CA GLN A 185 20.52 3.35 -2.06
C GLN A 185 22.04 3.45 -2.14
#